data_AF-A0A7Z9LWR5-F1
#
_entry.id   AF-A0A7Z9LWR5-F1
#
_cell.length_a   1.000
_cell.length_b   1.000
_cell.length_c   1.000
_cell.angle_alpha   90.00
_cell.angle_beta   90.00
_cell.angle_gamma   90.00
#
_symmetry.space_group_name_H-M   'P 1'
#
loop_
_entity.id
_entity.type
_entity.pdbx_description
1 polymer ?
#
loop_
_entity_poly.entity_id
_entity_poly.type
_entity_poly.pdbx_seq_one_letter_code
_entity_poly.pdbx_strand_id
1 'polypeptide(L)'
;MAQPQLVTAEQPAPLRAVLRCYEFFASLKLAVVMIFSMAFTLGYATFVEAAYGTPVVQFFVYQTWWFNALNFTLGVNIFCAAAIRYPWKRYQTGFVITHIGLMTLLVGAAIGRKYGIDAQIPIFEHKMENFAFDRGRMFFDLEIVDDHSESSQHIHDEFVHSQMRVPFLAGPFNWEDYDRQFGYTLEGGKTFTGIQGILKNGLRWSSGHIFKLAQRHEPNDFVVDQTVTQAGQSNEQQLKIEVLDFQADSRKSSLPRVEIVLSNPPQQFLDEDTGKQEERPATFDAASPNAFPITIMPLSDALAAIYGDIYPYGFSQPQQAGGGKVMLWIAPDAEYRAAFLEAAPTGDLGVKGRVVLRIAGTTHQLDLNAPRVDAIIELPNSDYKIKVLGLWNDAVEGRPGTPGTTYGYSNNTQQTKPESPTAHLQVLDKNGEPWGREILLFANKPHHNVFDFDQKIYGTYWFDFS
;
A
#
# COMPACT_ATOMS: atom_id res chain seq x y z
N MET A 1 -35.39 43.86 -3.52
CA MET A 1 -35.08 44.42 -4.86
C MET A 1 -35.35 43.34 -5.87
N ALA A 2 -36.27 43.57 -6.82
CA ALA A 2 -36.63 42.61 -7.84
C ALA A 2 -35.41 42.25 -8.72
N GLN A 3 -35.30 40.98 -9.12
CA GLN A 3 -34.30 40.51 -10.06
C GLN A 3 -34.43 41.31 -11.37
N PRO A 4 -33.35 41.90 -11.92
CA PRO A 4 -33.40 42.47 -13.26
C PRO A 4 -33.72 41.35 -14.25
N GLN A 5 -34.82 41.47 -14.99
CA GLN A 5 -35.09 40.59 -16.14
C GLN A 5 -34.23 41.09 -17.31
N LEU A 6 -33.20 40.32 -17.66
CA LEU A 6 -32.26 40.63 -18.74
C LEU A 6 -32.77 40.16 -20.10
N VAL A 7 -33.66 39.14 -20.09
CA VAL A 7 -34.24 38.56 -21.31
C VAL A 7 -35.46 39.34 -21.76
N THR A 8 -35.41 39.91 -22.96
CA THR A 8 -36.56 40.56 -23.62
C THR A 8 -36.93 39.84 -24.91
N ALA A 9 -38.21 39.92 -25.31
CA ALA A 9 -38.74 39.21 -26.47
C ALA A 9 -38.10 39.64 -27.81
N GLU A 10 -37.55 40.85 -27.86
CA GLU A 10 -36.96 41.47 -29.06
C GLU A 10 -35.52 41.02 -29.35
N GLN A 11 -34.87 40.29 -28.43
CA GLN A 11 -33.48 39.87 -28.59
C GLN A 11 -33.32 38.66 -29.55
N PRO A 12 -32.21 38.58 -30.31
CA PRO A 12 -31.93 37.42 -31.16
C PRO A 12 -31.84 36.13 -30.33
N ALA A 13 -32.29 35.01 -30.91
CA ALA A 13 -32.35 33.70 -30.24
C ALA A 13 -31.05 33.27 -29.50
N PRO A 14 -29.84 33.40 -30.09
CA PRO A 14 -28.61 33.03 -29.39
C PRO A 14 -28.35 33.91 -28.16
N LEU A 15 -28.64 35.21 -28.23
CA LEU A 15 -28.48 36.14 -27.11
C LEU A 15 -29.46 35.81 -25.98
N ARG A 16 -30.71 35.50 -26.30
CA ARG A 16 -31.71 35.06 -25.31
C ARG A 16 -31.28 33.78 -24.59
N ALA A 17 -30.68 32.83 -25.30
CA ALA A 17 -30.17 31.60 -24.71
C ALA A 17 -29.05 31.90 -23.69
N VAL A 18 -28.06 32.73 -24.07
CA VAL A 18 -26.96 33.12 -23.18
C VAL A 18 -27.47 33.86 -21.93
N LEU A 19 -28.38 34.82 -22.10
CA LEU A 19 -28.94 35.59 -20.99
C LEU A 19 -29.78 34.71 -20.05
N ARG A 20 -30.55 33.75 -20.57
CA ARG A 20 -31.25 32.76 -19.74
C ARG A 20 -30.30 31.88 -18.95
N CYS A 21 -29.21 31.42 -19.57
CA CYS A 21 -28.17 30.67 -18.87
C CYS A 21 -27.57 31.52 -17.73
N TYR A 22 -27.26 32.78 -18.01
CA TYR A 22 -26.73 33.70 -17.00
C TYR A 22 -27.72 33.94 -15.84
N GLU A 23 -29.01 34.18 -16.12
CA GLU A 23 -30.06 34.32 -15.10
C GLU A 23 -30.24 33.05 -14.27
N PHE A 24 -30.13 31.87 -14.90
CA PHE A 24 -30.16 30.58 -14.20
C PHE A 24 -28.98 30.45 -13.23
N PHE A 25 -27.76 30.73 -13.69
CA PHE A 25 -26.58 30.72 -12.82
C PHE A 25 -26.64 31.81 -11.75
N ALA A 26 -27.30 32.94 -11.96
CA ALA A 26 -27.52 33.98 -10.95
C ALA A 26 -28.69 33.71 -9.98
N SER A 27 -29.39 32.57 -10.11
CA SER A 27 -30.61 32.29 -9.36
C SER A 27 -30.37 31.94 -7.89
N LEU A 28 -31.20 32.49 -7.00
CA LEU A 28 -31.24 32.11 -5.59
C LEU A 28 -31.68 30.65 -5.39
N LYS A 29 -32.56 30.14 -6.26
CA LYS A 29 -33.01 28.74 -6.18
C LYS A 29 -31.84 27.78 -6.41
N LEU A 30 -31.00 28.08 -7.39
CA LEU A 30 -29.77 27.31 -7.65
C LEU A 30 -28.83 27.40 -6.45
N ALA A 31 -28.63 28.59 -5.88
CA ALA A 31 -27.80 28.78 -4.69
C ALA A 31 -28.25 27.89 -3.52
N VAL A 32 -29.56 27.87 -3.22
CA VAL A 32 -30.12 27.03 -2.13
C VAL A 32 -29.87 25.54 -2.39
N VAL A 33 -30.09 25.08 -3.62
CA VAL A 33 -29.84 23.68 -4.01
C VAL A 33 -28.35 23.35 -3.86
N MET A 34 -27.45 24.22 -4.32
CA MET A 34 -26.00 24.02 -4.22
C MET A 34 -25.51 24.01 -2.78
N ILE A 35 -25.98 24.95 -1.94
CA ILE A 35 -25.61 25.00 -0.52
C ILE A 35 -26.12 23.76 0.22
N PHE A 36 -27.36 23.33 -0.04
CA PHE A 36 -27.90 22.12 0.57
C PHE A 36 -27.15 20.86 0.12
N SER A 37 -26.81 20.77 -1.17
CA SER A 37 -26.01 19.66 -1.72
C SER A 37 -24.61 19.64 -1.11
N MET A 38 -23.99 20.81 -0.94
CA MET A 38 -22.69 20.95 -0.28
C MET A 38 -22.76 20.53 1.19
N ALA A 39 -23.76 21.02 1.95
CA ALA A 39 -23.95 20.66 3.34
C ALA A 39 -24.19 19.15 3.52
N PHE A 40 -25.01 18.54 2.66
CA PHE A 40 -25.22 17.10 2.65
C PHE A 40 -23.94 16.33 2.33
N THR A 41 -23.19 16.77 1.32
CA THR A 41 -21.93 16.15 0.90
C THR A 41 -20.89 16.20 2.01
N LEU A 42 -20.69 17.36 2.64
CA LEU A 42 -19.74 17.54 3.74
C LEU A 42 -20.18 16.74 4.97
N GLY A 43 -21.46 16.75 5.31
CA GLY A 43 -21.99 15.91 6.40
C GLY A 43 -21.75 14.41 6.15
N TYR A 44 -21.98 13.95 4.91
CA TYR A 44 -21.68 12.58 4.51
C TYR A 44 -20.18 12.28 4.58
N ALA A 45 -19.33 13.19 4.08
CA ALA A 45 -17.87 13.07 4.13
C ALA A 45 -17.35 12.86 5.56
N THR A 46 -17.87 13.60 6.54
CA THR A 46 -17.52 13.44 7.96
C THR A 46 -17.83 12.04 8.48
N PHE A 47 -18.97 11.45 8.10
CA PHE A 47 -19.31 10.08 8.51
C PHE A 47 -18.42 9.04 7.82
N VAL A 48 -18.09 9.24 6.54
CA VAL A 48 -17.16 8.38 5.79
C VAL A 48 -15.77 8.42 6.42
N GLU A 49 -15.26 9.61 6.75
CA GLU A 49 -13.98 9.79 7.40
C GLU A 49 -13.94 9.08 8.76
N ALA A 50 -14.99 9.20 9.57
CA ALA A 50 -15.08 8.50 10.85
C ALA A 50 -15.12 6.97 10.70
N ALA A 51 -15.68 6.46 9.60
CA ALA A 51 -15.84 5.03 9.37
C ALA A 51 -14.61 4.37 8.73
N TYR A 52 -13.95 5.06 7.80
CA TYR A 52 -12.93 4.53 6.90
C TYR A 52 -11.61 5.31 6.91
N GLY A 53 -11.55 6.48 7.56
CA GLY A 53 -10.35 7.30 7.69
C GLY A 53 -10.20 8.39 6.61
N THR A 54 -9.27 9.31 6.86
CA THR A 54 -8.98 10.47 6.01
C THR A 54 -8.55 10.13 4.57
N PRO A 55 -7.72 9.10 4.30
CA PRO A 55 -7.35 8.76 2.93
C PRO A 55 -8.55 8.38 2.06
N VAL A 56 -9.54 7.71 2.65
CA VAL A 56 -10.74 7.25 1.95
C VAL A 56 -11.64 8.42 1.58
N VAL A 57 -11.91 9.34 2.52
CA VAL A 57 -12.76 10.51 2.21
C VAL A 57 -12.09 11.46 1.21
N GLN A 58 -10.76 11.58 1.26
CA GLN A 58 -9.99 12.33 0.27
C GLN A 58 -10.19 11.74 -1.11
N PHE A 59 -9.94 10.44 -1.28
CA PHE A 59 -10.15 9.76 -2.56
C PHE A 59 -11.60 9.84 -3.07
N PHE A 60 -12.57 9.70 -2.18
CA PHE A 60 -13.98 9.47 -2.52
C PHE A 60 -14.84 10.72 -2.63
N VAL A 61 -14.64 11.73 -1.77
CA VAL A 61 -15.36 12.99 -1.84
C VAL A 61 -14.45 14.05 -2.43
N TYR A 62 -13.42 14.41 -1.69
CA TYR A 62 -12.71 15.65 -1.97
C TYR A 62 -11.99 15.60 -3.30
N GLN A 63 -11.22 14.55 -3.59
CA GLN A 63 -10.38 14.43 -4.78
C GLN A 63 -11.13 14.04 -6.08
N THR A 64 -12.46 13.96 -6.04
CA THR A 64 -13.27 13.59 -7.20
C THR A 64 -13.64 14.75 -8.12
N TRP A 65 -13.93 14.42 -9.38
CA TRP A 65 -14.38 15.38 -10.39
C TRP A 65 -15.75 15.99 -10.08
N TRP A 66 -16.67 15.22 -9.47
CA TRP A 66 -18.03 15.68 -9.17
C TRP A 66 -18.05 16.69 -8.02
N PHE A 67 -17.19 16.51 -7.01
CA PHE A 67 -17.03 17.49 -5.94
C PHE A 67 -16.40 18.78 -6.48
N ASN A 68 -15.49 18.69 -7.44
CA ASN A 68 -14.98 19.86 -8.15
C ASN A 68 -16.07 20.55 -8.96
N ALA A 69 -16.92 19.80 -9.66
CA ALA A 69 -18.05 20.36 -10.39
C ALA A 69 -19.03 21.08 -9.46
N LEU A 70 -19.28 20.55 -8.25
CA LEU A 70 -20.09 21.19 -7.23
C LEU A 70 -19.48 22.51 -6.75
N ASN A 71 -18.18 22.52 -6.40
CA ASN A 71 -17.46 23.73 -5.99
C ASN A 71 -17.40 24.77 -7.10
N PHE A 72 -17.12 24.34 -8.33
CA PHE A 72 -17.05 25.21 -9.50
C PHE A 72 -18.42 25.84 -9.80
N THR A 73 -19.49 25.03 -9.80
CA THR A 73 -20.85 25.52 -10.04
C THR A 73 -21.31 26.49 -8.95
N LEU A 74 -20.96 26.23 -7.69
CA LEU A 74 -21.20 27.15 -6.58
C LEU A 74 -20.43 28.47 -6.78
N GLY A 75 -19.17 28.42 -7.21
CA GLY A 75 -18.38 29.61 -7.53
C GLY A 75 -18.98 30.44 -8.66
N VAL A 76 -19.37 29.79 -9.76
CA VAL A 76 -20.06 30.45 -10.89
C VAL A 76 -21.37 31.09 -10.42
N ASN A 77 -22.14 30.40 -9.57
CA ASN A 77 -23.39 30.94 -9.02
C ASN A 77 -23.16 32.19 -8.17
N ILE A 78 -22.19 32.18 -7.25
CA ILE A 78 -21.82 33.32 -6.41
C ILE A 78 -21.37 34.50 -7.28
N PHE A 79 -20.56 34.24 -8.31
CA PHE A 79 -20.07 35.26 -9.23
C PHE A 79 -21.23 35.90 -10.01
N CYS A 80 -22.07 35.10 -10.66
CA CYS A 80 -23.23 35.57 -11.42
C CYS A 80 -24.23 36.32 -10.53
N ALA A 81 -24.49 35.83 -9.31
CA ALA A 81 -25.40 36.47 -8.36
C ALA A 81 -24.90 37.84 -7.86
N ALA A 82 -23.58 38.04 -7.77
CA ALA A 82 -22.98 39.33 -7.45
C ALA A 82 -22.95 40.26 -8.67
N ALA A 83 -22.57 39.74 -9.83
CA ALA A 83 -22.42 40.50 -11.08
C ALA A 83 -23.76 41.05 -11.60
N ILE A 84 -24.87 40.31 -11.48
CA ILE A 84 -26.18 40.76 -11.97
C ILE A 84 -26.71 42.01 -11.24
N ARG A 85 -26.13 42.31 -10.07
CA ARG A 85 -26.49 43.48 -9.25
C ARG A 85 -25.56 44.68 -9.46
N TYR A 86 -24.61 44.56 -10.38
CA TYR A 86 -23.78 45.67 -10.79
C TYR A 86 -24.64 46.72 -11.55
N PRO A 87 -24.47 48.03 -11.31
CA PRO A 87 -23.49 48.68 -10.44
C PRO A 87 -23.89 48.70 -8.95
N TRP A 88 -22.96 48.31 -8.08
CA TRP A 88 -23.20 48.21 -6.64
C TRP A 88 -23.28 49.58 -5.95
N LYS A 89 -24.21 49.72 -4.99
CA LYS A 89 -24.40 50.94 -4.21
C LYS A 89 -23.70 50.87 -2.85
N ARG A 90 -23.38 52.01 -2.22
CA ARG A 90 -22.65 52.08 -0.93
C ARG A 90 -23.27 51.27 0.22
N TYR A 91 -24.58 51.07 0.26
CA TYR A 91 -25.22 50.24 1.28
C TYR A 91 -25.12 48.72 1.00
N GLN A 92 -24.74 48.33 -0.22
CA GLN A 92 -24.51 46.93 -0.63
C GLN A 92 -23.06 46.50 -0.42
N THR A 93 -22.23 47.32 0.22
CA THR A 93 -20.82 47.00 0.52
C THR A 93 -20.69 45.68 1.25
N GLY A 94 -21.51 45.42 2.28
CA GLY A 94 -21.52 44.14 2.97
C GLY A 94 -21.83 42.95 2.05
N PHE A 95 -22.82 43.10 1.15
CA PHE A 95 -23.13 42.07 0.14
C PHE A 95 -21.93 41.80 -0.78
N VAL A 96 -21.32 42.85 -1.32
CA VAL A 96 -20.18 42.72 -2.25
C VAL A 96 -18.97 42.10 -1.56
N ILE A 97 -18.63 42.57 -0.35
CA ILE A 97 -17.50 42.05 0.43
C ILE A 97 -17.67 40.56 0.71
N THR A 98 -18.87 40.12 1.13
CA THR A 98 -19.13 38.70 1.39
C THR A 98 -18.95 37.85 0.13
N HIS A 99 -19.47 38.28 -1.02
CA HIS A 99 -19.39 37.49 -2.26
C HIS A 99 -17.96 37.44 -2.80
N ILE A 100 -17.22 38.55 -2.73
CA ILE A 100 -15.80 38.59 -3.09
C ILE A 100 -15.00 37.69 -2.13
N GLY A 101 -15.26 37.77 -0.82
CA GLY A 101 -14.59 36.91 0.17
C GLY A 101 -14.82 35.42 -0.09
N LEU A 102 -16.07 35.01 -0.38
CA LEU A 102 -16.38 33.62 -0.77
C LEU A 102 -15.67 33.22 -2.07
N MET A 103 -15.59 34.13 -3.05
CA MET A 103 -14.85 33.88 -4.28
C MET A 103 -13.36 33.65 -4.01
N THR A 104 -12.75 34.50 -3.17
CA THR A 104 -11.36 34.37 -2.76
C THR A 104 -11.10 33.03 -2.07
N LEU A 105 -12.00 32.58 -1.19
CA LEU A 105 -11.88 31.27 -0.52
C LEU A 105 -11.97 30.11 -1.53
N LEU A 106 -12.91 30.15 -2.48
CA LEU A 106 -13.07 29.10 -3.49
C LEU A 106 -11.85 29.04 -4.44
N VAL A 107 -11.34 30.19 -4.87
CA VAL A 107 -10.12 30.26 -5.68
C VAL A 107 -8.91 29.74 -4.90
N GLY A 108 -8.77 30.14 -3.63
CA GLY A 108 -7.71 29.63 -2.75
C GLY A 108 -7.77 28.11 -2.58
N ALA A 109 -8.96 27.55 -2.37
CA ALA A 109 -9.16 26.10 -2.28
C ALA A 109 -8.81 25.39 -3.60
N ALA A 110 -9.16 25.96 -4.76
CA ALA A 110 -8.80 25.40 -6.06
C ALA A 110 -7.28 25.40 -6.31
N ILE A 111 -6.59 26.48 -5.91
CA ILE A 111 -5.12 26.57 -5.97
C ILE A 111 -4.49 25.53 -5.04
N GLY A 112 -4.93 25.49 -3.78
CA GLY A 112 -4.44 24.54 -2.77
C GLY A 112 -4.64 23.10 -3.20
N ARG A 113 -5.72 22.78 -3.91
CA ARG A 113 -5.91 21.44 -4.47
C ARG A 113 -4.93 21.11 -5.60
N LYS A 114 -4.74 22.04 -6.54
CA LYS A 114 -3.94 21.76 -7.75
C LYS A 114 -2.44 21.70 -7.43
N TYR A 115 -1.97 22.59 -6.56
CA TYR A 115 -0.55 22.77 -6.26
C TYR A 115 -0.17 22.43 -4.81
N GLY A 116 -1.15 22.24 -3.93
CA GLY A 116 -0.87 21.80 -2.57
C GLY A 116 -0.42 20.35 -2.54
N ILE A 117 0.36 20.07 -1.52
CA ILE A 117 0.91 18.76 -1.21
C ILE A 117 0.21 18.31 0.06
N ASP A 118 -0.70 17.34 -0.05
CA ASP A 118 -1.36 16.71 1.09
C ASP A 118 -0.48 15.58 1.59
N ALA A 119 0.46 15.91 2.48
CA ALA A 119 1.39 14.96 3.02
C ALA A 119 1.30 14.87 4.55
N GLN A 120 1.63 13.70 5.08
CA GLN A 120 1.71 13.47 6.51
C GLN A 120 3.17 13.44 6.95
N ILE A 121 3.45 14.16 8.04
CA ILE A 121 4.75 14.15 8.69
C ILE A 121 4.55 13.40 10.01
N PRO A 122 4.99 12.14 10.11
CA PRO A 122 4.99 11.41 11.37
C PRO A 122 6.09 11.98 12.24
N ILE A 123 5.75 12.61 13.36
CA ILE A 123 6.71 13.21 14.30
C ILE A 123 6.71 12.37 15.58
N PHE A 124 7.86 11.82 15.94
CA PHE A 124 8.03 11.07 17.18
C PHE A 124 8.44 11.99 18.34
N GLU A 125 8.14 11.59 19.57
CA GLU A 125 8.53 12.34 20.77
C GLU A 125 10.04 12.63 20.77
N HIS A 126 10.40 13.88 21.06
CA HIS A 126 11.77 14.40 21.05
C HIS A 126 12.48 14.38 19.68
N LYS A 127 11.76 14.25 18.56
CA LYS A 127 12.34 14.30 17.20
C LYS A 127 11.77 15.44 16.35
N MET A 128 12.54 15.85 15.32
CA MET A 128 12.08 16.73 14.24
C MET A 128 12.25 15.98 12.90
N GLU A 129 11.28 16.13 12.01
CA GLU A 129 11.18 15.38 10.76
C GLU A 129 11.00 16.35 9.59
N ASN A 130 11.75 16.13 8.52
CA ASN A 130 11.77 16.99 7.32
C ASN A 130 11.15 16.31 6.09
N PHE A 131 10.59 15.11 6.27
CA PHE A 131 9.96 14.31 5.21
C PHE A 131 8.47 14.27 5.40
N ALA A 132 7.75 14.55 4.32
CA ALA A 132 6.31 14.46 4.28
C ALA A 132 5.91 13.38 3.27
N PHE A 133 5.09 12.44 3.72
CA PHE A 133 4.62 11.33 2.90
C PHE A 133 3.27 11.68 2.26
N ASP A 134 3.23 11.78 0.95
CA ASP A 134 1.99 11.88 0.17
C ASP A 134 1.43 10.48 -0.07
N ARG A 135 0.28 10.17 0.55
CA ARG A 135 -0.42 8.88 0.35
C ARG A 135 -1.44 8.92 -0.80
N GLY A 136 -1.75 10.10 -1.34
CA GLY A 136 -2.78 10.29 -2.36
C GLY A 136 -2.25 10.14 -3.79
N ARG A 137 -0.95 10.31 -4.00
CA ARG A 137 -0.31 10.25 -5.32
C ARG A 137 0.79 9.20 -5.33
N MET A 138 0.39 7.94 -5.50
CA MET A 138 1.36 6.87 -5.73
C MET A 138 1.93 6.98 -7.13
N PHE A 139 3.24 6.81 -7.25
CA PHE A 139 3.95 6.73 -8.51
C PHE A 139 5.06 5.70 -8.37
N PHE A 140 5.48 5.12 -9.48
CA PHE A 140 6.74 4.39 -9.56
C PHE A 140 7.58 5.00 -10.68
N ASP A 141 8.89 5.05 -10.45
CA ASP A 141 9.83 5.49 -11.47
C ASP A 141 10.30 4.23 -12.21
N LEU A 142 10.13 4.22 -13.52
CA LEU A 142 10.57 3.14 -14.40
C LEU A 142 11.88 3.56 -15.06
N GLU A 143 12.88 2.68 -14.97
CA GLU A 143 14.16 2.83 -15.64
C GLU A 143 14.40 1.66 -16.58
N ILE A 144 14.75 1.96 -17.82
CA ILE A 144 15.07 0.96 -18.85
C ILE A 144 16.57 1.07 -19.11
N VAL A 145 17.28 -0.05 -18.92
CA VAL A 145 18.73 -0.14 -19.10
C VAL A 145 19.01 -1.09 -20.25
N ASP A 146 19.78 -0.64 -21.23
CA ASP A 146 20.22 -1.47 -22.36
C ASP A 146 21.38 -2.36 -21.91
N ASP A 147 21.29 -3.67 -22.19
CA ASP A 147 22.38 -4.61 -21.93
C ASP A 147 23.32 -4.63 -23.13
N HIS A 148 24.58 -4.24 -22.93
CA HIS A 148 25.62 -4.40 -23.95
C HIS A 148 26.36 -5.72 -23.73
N SER A 149 26.58 -6.44 -24.83
CA SER A 149 27.27 -7.74 -24.90
C SER A 149 28.47 -7.85 -23.95
N GLU A 150 28.56 -8.96 -23.20
CA GLU A 150 29.51 -9.35 -22.14
C GLU A 150 31.03 -9.25 -22.44
N SER A 151 31.47 -8.58 -23.50
CA SER A 151 32.84 -8.73 -24.03
C SER A 151 33.79 -7.54 -23.85
N SER A 152 33.48 -6.50 -23.07
CA SER A 152 34.40 -5.36 -22.91
C SER A 152 34.40 -4.79 -21.51
N GLN A 153 35.62 -4.59 -20.97
CA GLN A 153 35.91 -4.03 -19.65
C GLN A 153 35.03 -2.80 -19.33
N HIS A 154 34.19 -2.92 -18.31
CA HIS A 154 33.14 -1.97 -17.98
C HIS A 154 33.69 -0.64 -17.45
N ILE A 155 33.27 0.46 -18.09
CA ILE A 155 33.19 1.79 -17.50
C ILE A 155 31.70 2.00 -17.16
N HIS A 156 31.38 2.21 -15.89
CA HIS A 156 29.99 2.26 -15.38
C HIS A 156 29.23 3.56 -15.67
N ASP A 157 29.78 4.47 -16.48
CA ASP A 157 29.27 5.85 -16.61
C ASP A 157 28.37 6.08 -17.83
N GLU A 158 28.13 5.07 -18.69
CA GLU A 158 27.46 5.26 -19.99
C GLU A 158 26.17 4.42 -20.14
N PHE A 159 25.33 4.40 -19.11
CA PHE A 159 23.96 3.90 -19.26
C PHE A 159 23.04 5.04 -19.73
N VAL A 160 22.34 4.84 -20.85
CA VAL A 160 21.27 5.75 -21.27
C VAL A 160 20.03 5.45 -20.44
N HIS A 161 19.89 6.08 -19.28
CA HIS A 161 18.72 5.93 -18.43
C HIS A 161 17.54 6.73 -19.01
N SER A 162 16.52 6.06 -19.54
CA SER A 162 15.22 6.69 -19.73
C SER A 162 14.41 6.54 -18.45
N GLN A 163 14.47 7.52 -17.54
CA GLN A 163 13.63 7.54 -16.35
C GLN A 163 12.26 8.16 -16.68
N MET A 164 11.20 7.39 -16.46
CA MET A 164 9.82 7.87 -16.60
C MET A 164 9.05 7.66 -15.30
N ARG A 165 8.40 8.73 -14.82
CA ARG A 165 7.47 8.65 -13.71
C ARG A 165 6.12 8.15 -14.18
N VAL A 166 5.68 7.03 -13.64
CA VAL A 166 4.39 6.43 -13.95
C VAL A 166 3.42 6.65 -12.77
N PRO A 167 2.41 7.53 -12.90
CA PRO A 167 1.43 7.74 -11.85
C PRO A 167 0.48 6.54 -11.74
N PHE A 168 0.16 6.10 -10.54
CA PHE A 168 -0.75 4.97 -10.30
C PHE A 168 -1.85 5.32 -9.30
N LEU A 169 -3.10 5.34 -9.75
CA LEU A 169 -4.29 5.72 -8.95
C LEU A 169 -5.10 4.47 -8.59
N ALA A 170 -4.58 3.66 -7.66
CA ALA A 170 -5.22 2.41 -7.26
C ALA A 170 -6.53 2.61 -6.45
N GLY A 171 -6.59 3.70 -5.69
CA GLY A 171 -7.60 3.90 -4.66
C GLY A 171 -7.26 3.16 -3.35
N PRO A 172 -8.08 3.33 -2.30
CA PRO A 172 -7.78 2.84 -0.95
C PRO A 172 -8.25 1.40 -0.67
N PHE A 173 -8.81 0.67 -1.65
CA PHE A 173 -9.38 -0.67 -1.45
C PHE A 173 -8.98 -1.65 -2.56
N ASN A 174 -9.13 -2.96 -2.31
CA ASN A 174 -9.01 -3.98 -3.35
C ASN A 174 -10.06 -3.77 -4.42
N TRP A 175 -9.74 -4.11 -5.68
CA TRP A 175 -10.74 -4.10 -6.75
C TRP A 175 -11.92 -5.03 -6.48
N GLU A 176 -11.67 -6.20 -5.89
CA GLU A 176 -12.72 -7.13 -5.48
C GLU A 176 -13.72 -6.50 -4.50
N ASP A 177 -13.29 -5.57 -3.63
CA ASP A 177 -14.19 -4.87 -2.72
C ASP A 177 -15.12 -3.89 -3.44
N TYR A 178 -14.66 -3.26 -4.53
CA TYR A 178 -15.51 -2.43 -5.37
C TYR A 178 -16.57 -3.25 -6.10
N ASP A 179 -16.20 -4.44 -6.59
CA ASP A 179 -17.11 -5.36 -7.27
C ASP A 179 -18.15 -5.94 -6.33
N ARG A 180 -17.73 -6.32 -5.12
CA ARG A 180 -18.61 -6.80 -4.05
C ARG A 180 -19.36 -5.69 -3.32
N GLN A 181 -19.22 -4.43 -3.76
CA GLN A 181 -19.83 -3.26 -3.12
C GLN A 181 -19.57 -3.18 -1.61
N PHE A 182 -18.34 -3.52 -1.18
CA PHE A 182 -17.94 -3.56 0.22
C PHE A 182 -18.82 -4.49 1.06
N GLY A 183 -19.17 -5.63 0.46
CA GLY A 183 -19.88 -6.76 1.05
C GLY A 183 -19.08 -7.47 2.14
N TYR A 184 -18.60 -6.77 3.17
CA TYR A 184 -17.99 -7.42 4.32
C TYR A 184 -19.05 -8.20 5.11
N THR A 185 -18.97 -9.52 5.11
CA THR A 185 -19.47 -10.33 6.21
C THR A 185 -18.58 -9.99 7.41
N LEU A 186 -19.11 -9.29 8.41
CA LEU A 186 -18.37 -8.99 9.64
C LEU A 186 -17.91 -10.30 10.26
N GLU A 187 -16.61 -10.61 10.18
CA GLU A 187 -16.01 -11.68 10.97
C GLU A 187 -16.36 -11.43 12.44
N GLY A 188 -17.11 -12.36 13.04
CA GLY A 188 -17.55 -12.29 14.44
C GLY A 188 -19.05 -12.08 14.69
N GLY A 189 -19.92 -12.09 13.67
CA GLY A 189 -21.37 -12.22 13.86
C GLY A 189 -22.08 -11.09 14.63
N LYS A 190 -21.42 -9.94 14.84
CA LYS A 190 -22.02 -8.80 15.56
C LYS A 190 -22.97 -8.03 14.65
N THR A 191 -24.27 -8.17 14.89
CA THR A 191 -25.33 -7.35 14.28
C THR A 191 -25.40 -5.98 14.95
N PHE A 192 -25.11 -4.91 14.20
CA PHE A 192 -25.35 -3.54 14.68
C PHE A 192 -26.85 -3.24 14.63
N THR A 193 -27.44 -2.88 15.77
CA THR A 193 -28.87 -2.51 15.89
C THR A 193 -29.04 -1.00 16.07
N GLY A 194 -30.25 -0.49 15.81
CA GLY A 194 -30.58 0.93 15.95
C GLY A 194 -29.93 1.85 14.91
N ILE A 195 -29.69 3.11 15.30
CA ILE A 195 -29.13 4.15 14.42
C ILE A 195 -27.77 3.75 13.84
N GLN A 196 -26.95 3.03 14.62
CA GLN A 196 -25.62 2.58 14.20
C GLN A 196 -25.69 1.53 13.08
N GLY A 197 -26.68 0.64 13.12
CA GLY A 197 -26.95 -0.32 12.05
C GLY A 197 -27.46 0.35 10.77
N ILE A 198 -28.37 1.32 10.91
CA ILE A 198 -28.88 2.13 9.79
C ILE A 198 -27.74 2.92 9.13
N LEU A 199 -26.90 3.58 9.91
CA LEU A 199 -25.75 4.33 9.38
C LEU A 199 -24.76 3.41 8.68
N LYS A 200 -24.35 2.31 9.30
CA LYS A 200 -23.34 1.41 8.71
C LYS A 200 -23.87 0.72 7.44
N ASN A 201 -25.13 0.27 7.43
CA ASN A 201 -25.70 -0.37 6.25
C ASN A 201 -26.07 0.64 5.15
N GLY A 202 -26.51 1.84 5.51
CA GLY A 202 -26.76 2.93 4.56
C GLY A 202 -25.48 3.46 3.91
N LEU A 203 -24.39 3.55 4.68
CA LEU A 203 -23.07 3.89 4.17
C LEU A 203 -22.60 2.84 3.16
N ARG A 204 -22.80 1.53 3.44
CA ARG A 204 -22.45 0.44 2.50
C ARG A 204 -23.18 0.52 1.14
N TRP A 205 -24.50 0.74 1.17
CA TRP A 205 -25.29 0.78 -0.07
C TRP A 205 -25.00 2.03 -0.92
N SER A 206 -24.84 3.18 -0.27
CA SER A 206 -24.50 4.44 -0.96
C SER A 206 -23.05 4.47 -1.43
N SER A 207 -22.14 3.93 -0.62
CA SER A 207 -20.71 4.01 -0.90
C SER A 207 -20.33 3.15 -2.10
N GLY A 208 -20.82 1.92 -2.25
CA GLY A 208 -20.48 1.05 -3.39
C GLY A 208 -20.72 1.71 -4.76
N HIS A 209 -21.83 2.43 -4.93
CA HIS A 209 -22.14 3.13 -6.19
C HIS A 209 -21.37 4.45 -6.35
N ILE A 210 -21.23 5.23 -5.28
CA ILE A 210 -20.51 6.51 -5.35
C ILE A 210 -18.99 6.27 -5.46
N PHE A 211 -18.47 5.14 -4.96
CA PHE A 211 -17.06 4.76 -5.08
C PHE A 211 -16.69 4.46 -6.54
N LYS A 212 -17.67 4.10 -7.39
CA LYS A 212 -17.48 4.00 -8.84
C LYS A 212 -17.38 5.37 -9.53
N LEU A 213 -17.77 6.46 -8.87
CA LEU A 213 -17.61 7.82 -9.39
C LEU A 213 -16.23 8.42 -9.10
N ALA A 214 -15.46 7.80 -8.20
CA ALA A 214 -14.06 8.15 -7.98
C ALA A 214 -13.20 7.62 -9.14
N GLN A 215 -12.30 8.46 -9.65
CA GLN A 215 -11.36 8.04 -10.69
C GLN A 215 -10.30 7.11 -10.08
N ARG A 216 -10.10 5.96 -10.70
CA ARG A 216 -9.07 4.96 -10.38
C ARG A 216 -8.60 4.28 -11.67
N HIS A 217 -7.43 3.65 -11.62
CA HIS A 217 -7.05 2.66 -12.61
C HIS A 217 -7.73 1.32 -12.31
N GLU A 218 -8.30 0.71 -13.34
CA GLU A 218 -9.03 -0.56 -13.29
C GLU A 218 -8.20 -1.68 -13.95
N PRO A 219 -8.57 -2.97 -13.74
CA PRO A 219 -7.98 -4.06 -14.51
C PRO A 219 -8.03 -3.77 -16.02
N ASN A 220 -6.93 -4.05 -16.71
CA ASN A 220 -6.69 -3.83 -18.14
C ASN A 220 -6.50 -2.37 -18.58
N ASP A 221 -6.43 -1.41 -17.64
CA ASP A 221 -5.98 -0.05 -17.99
C ASP A 221 -4.47 -0.08 -18.34
N PHE A 222 -4.09 0.64 -19.40
CA PHE A 222 -2.69 0.85 -19.74
C PHE A 222 -2.18 2.12 -19.04
N VAL A 223 -1.28 1.98 -18.06
CA VAL A 223 -0.66 3.12 -17.36
C VAL A 223 0.49 3.72 -18.17
N VAL A 224 1.10 2.90 -19.03
CA VAL A 224 2.09 3.32 -20.03
C VAL A 224 1.69 2.72 -21.36
N ASP A 225 1.59 3.55 -22.38
CA ASP A 225 1.52 3.17 -23.80
C ASP A 225 2.36 4.19 -24.57
N GLN A 226 3.66 3.91 -24.68
CA GLN A 226 4.62 4.82 -25.31
C GLN A 226 5.59 4.06 -26.21
N THR A 227 6.04 4.75 -27.26
CA THR A 227 7.11 4.26 -28.12
C THR A 227 8.44 4.68 -27.52
N VAL A 228 9.23 3.72 -27.06
CA VAL A 228 10.58 3.98 -26.55
C VAL A 228 11.52 3.98 -27.75
N THR A 229 12.17 5.13 -27.97
CA THR A 229 13.15 5.31 -29.05
C THR A 229 14.54 5.19 -28.44
N GLN A 230 15.31 4.18 -28.82
CA GLN A 230 16.70 4.04 -28.41
C GLN A 230 17.57 5.11 -29.08
N ALA A 231 18.49 5.71 -28.31
CA ALA A 231 19.49 6.61 -28.88
C ALA A 231 20.44 5.80 -29.80
N GLY A 232 20.32 6.01 -31.12
CA GLY A 232 21.21 5.39 -32.11
C GLY A 232 20.67 4.15 -32.84
N GLN A 233 19.44 3.72 -32.58
CA GLN A 233 18.75 2.70 -33.38
C GLN A 233 17.43 3.22 -33.96
N SER A 234 17.13 2.85 -35.20
CA SER A 234 15.91 3.22 -35.93
C SER A 234 14.70 2.32 -35.66
N ASN A 235 14.82 1.37 -34.72
CA ASN A 235 13.74 0.45 -34.37
C ASN A 235 12.93 1.02 -33.20
N GLU A 236 11.71 1.45 -33.50
CA GLU A 236 10.71 1.85 -32.52
C GLU A 236 10.20 0.61 -31.76
N GLN A 237 10.41 0.55 -30.45
CA GLN A 237 9.83 -0.49 -29.60
C GLN A 237 8.67 0.09 -28.79
N GLN A 238 7.54 -0.61 -28.76
CA GLN A 238 6.37 -0.19 -28.01
C GLN A 238 6.41 -0.77 -26.60
N LEU A 239 6.44 0.11 -25.59
CA LEU A 239 6.31 -0.28 -24.19
C LEU A 239 4.86 -0.08 -23.75
N LYS A 240 4.23 -1.17 -23.31
CA LYS A 240 2.91 -1.16 -22.67
C LYS A 240 3.01 -1.72 -21.26
N ILE A 241 2.50 -0.98 -20.29
CA ILE A 241 2.34 -1.44 -18.91
C ILE A 241 0.85 -1.48 -18.60
N GLU A 242 0.36 -2.70 -18.39
CA GLU A 242 -1.03 -3.00 -18.09
C GLU A 242 -1.23 -3.25 -16.59
N VAL A 243 -2.38 -2.80 -16.10
CA VAL A 243 -2.84 -2.98 -14.74
C VAL A 243 -3.54 -4.34 -14.62
N LEU A 244 -2.94 -5.31 -13.91
CA LEU A 244 -3.48 -6.68 -13.79
C LEU A 244 -4.28 -6.92 -12.51
N ASP A 245 -3.71 -6.58 -11.34
CA ASP A 245 -4.36 -6.69 -10.03
C ASP A 245 -3.87 -5.59 -9.08
N PHE A 246 -4.68 -5.22 -8.09
CA PHE A 246 -4.31 -4.34 -6.98
C PHE A 246 -4.84 -4.91 -5.66
N GLN A 247 -3.91 -5.25 -4.77
CA GLN A 247 -4.23 -5.78 -3.45
C GLN A 247 -3.74 -4.83 -2.33
N ALA A 248 -4.69 -4.25 -1.61
CA ALA A 248 -4.56 -3.53 -0.36
C ALA A 248 -5.25 -4.30 0.79
N ASP A 249 -4.69 -4.30 1.99
CA ASP A 249 -5.41 -4.87 3.15
C ASP A 249 -6.60 -3.97 3.52
N SER A 250 -7.78 -4.35 3.03
CA SER A 250 -9.04 -3.61 3.18
C SER A 250 -9.90 -4.13 4.33
N ARG A 251 -9.46 -5.18 5.04
CA ARG A 251 -10.23 -5.76 6.14
C ARG A 251 -10.11 -4.86 7.37
N LYS A 252 -11.26 -4.47 7.92
CA LYS A 252 -11.31 -3.68 9.15
C LYS A 252 -10.86 -4.54 10.33
N SER A 253 -9.56 -4.49 10.64
CA SER A 253 -8.98 -5.17 11.79
C SER A 253 -9.12 -4.33 13.06
N SER A 254 -9.49 -4.96 14.18
CA SER A 254 -9.42 -4.35 15.52
C SER A 254 -8.03 -4.45 16.14
N LEU A 255 -7.08 -5.05 15.41
CA LEU A 255 -5.69 -5.10 15.80
C LEU A 255 -5.08 -3.69 15.66
N PRO A 256 -4.17 -3.29 16.56
CA PRO A 256 -3.43 -2.04 16.38
C PRO A 256 -2.71 -2.09 15.04
N ARG A 257 -2.88 -1.04 14.22
CA ARG A 257 -2.09 -0.88 13.01
C ARG A 257 -0.65 -0.58 13.41
N VAL A 258 0.29 -1.41 12.98
CA VAL A 258 1.71 -1.09 13.01
C VAL A 258 2.03 -0.56 11.62
N GLU A 259 2.15 0.75 11.51
CA GLU A 259 2.63 1.40 10.31
C GLU A 259 4.16 1.48 10.40
N ILE A 260 4.86 0.77 9.51
CA ILE A 260 6.32 0.83 9.44
C ILE A 260 6.66 2.10 8.65
N VAL A 261 6.97 3.17 9.36
CA VAL A 261 7.53 4.39 8.80
C VAL A 261 9.04 4.36 9.00
N LEU A 262 9.77 4.52 7.91
CA LEU A 262 11.23 4.52 7.86
C LEU A 262 11.77 5.93 8.17
N SER A 263 12.61 6.08 9.21
CA SER A 263 13.34 7.33 9.52
C SER A 263 14.82 7.11 9.86
N ASN A 264 15.65 8.15 9.69
CA ASN A 264 17.12 8.11 9.85
C ASN A 264 17.56 7.95 11.33
N PRO A 265 18.69 7.28 11.62
CA PRO A 265 19.33 7.34 12.94
C PRO A 265 19.99 8.72 13.20
N PRO A 266 20.16 9.13 14.48
CA PRO A 266 20.75 10.43 14.83
C PRO A 266 22.25 10.51 14.46
N GLN A 267 22.74 11.71 14.13
CA GLN A 267 24.17 11.99 13.94
C GLN A 267 24.66 13.00 14.99
N GLN A 268 25.93 12.91 15.39
CA GLN A 268 26.53 13.84 16.34
C GLN A 268 27.11 15.06 15.62
N PHE A 269 26.67 16.25 16.02
CA PHE A 269 27.17 17.53 15.53
C PHE A 269 27.89 18.28 16.65
N LEU A 270 28.85 19.13 16.30
CA LEU A 270 29.47 20.05 17.24
C LEU A 270 28.72 21.38 17.15
N ASP A 271 28.09 21.80 18.24
CA ASP A 271 27.39 23.09 18.30
C ASP A 271 28.42 24.22 18.33
N GLU A 272 28.41 25.11 17.34
CA GLU A 272 29.46 26.13 17.14
C GLU A 272 29.38 27.28 18.15
N ASP A 273 28.20 27.53 18.75
CA ASP A 273 28.00 28.59 19.74
C ASP A 273 28.34 28.11 21.16
N THR A 274 28.22 26.81 21.45
CA THR A 274 28.43 26.23 22.79
C THR A 274 29.61 25.26 22.90
N GLY A 275 30.17 24.81 21.76
CA GLY A 275 31.35 23.94 21.65
C GLY A 275 31.14 22.48 22.09
N LYS A 276 29.89 22.04 22.32
CA LYS A 276 29.57 20.69 22.78
C LYS A 276 29.10 19.79 21.63
N GLN A 277 29.42 18.49 21.74
CA GLN A 277 28.81 17.48 20.88
C GLN A 277 27.34 17.29 21.26
N GLU A 278 26.46 17.47 20.30
CA GLU A 278 25.02 17.36 20.44
C GLU A 278 24.47 16.40 19.36
N GLU A 279 23.63 15.46 19.75
CA GLU A 279 22.96 14.54 18.82
C GLU A 279 21.84 15.29 18.09
N ARG A 280 21.90 15.34 16.76
CA ARG A 280 20.85 15.94 15.91
C ARG A 280 20.36 14.94 14.85
N PRO A 281 19.09 15.00 14.42
CA PRO A 281 18.62 14.24 13.25
C PRO A 281 19.39 14.64 11.99
N ALA A 282 19.85 13.67 11.20
CA ALA A 282 20.65 13.91 9.99
C ALA A 282 19.89 14.68 8.89
N THR A 283 20.58 15.55 8.15
CA THR A 283 20.05 16.26 6.97
C THR A 283 20.32 15.50 5.67
N PHE A 284 19.47 15.71 4.67
CA PHE A 284 19.47 14.98 3.39
C PHE A 284 20.30 15.72 2.34
N ASP A 285 21.29 15.02 1.76
CA ASP A 285 22.12 15.47 0.63
C ASP A 285 21.62 14.85 -0.69
N ALA A 286 21.95 15.48 -1.82
CA ALA A 286 21.36 15.28 -3.16
C ALA A 286 21.61 13.91 -3.83
N ALA A 287 22.29 12.96 -3.17
CA ALA A 287 22.48 11.56 -3.57
C ALA A 287 21.41 10.62 -2.95
N SER A 288 20.14 11.01 -3.06
CA SER A 288 19.00 10.55 -2.25
C SER A 288 18.87 9.02 -2.00
N PRO A 289 18.78 8.53 -0.74
CA PRO A 289 18.73 7.11 -0.39
C PRO A 289 17.31 6.51 -0.25
N ASN A 290 16.26 7.22 -0.68
CA ASN A 290 14.88 6.69 -0.63
C ASN A 290 14.47 5.90 -1.89
N ALA A 291 15.40 5.69 -2.81
CA ALA A 291 15.37 4.58 -3.74
C ALA A 291 16.56 3.68 -3.39
N PHE A 292 16.31 2.57 -2.72
CA PHE A 292 17.30 1.51 -2.62
C PHE A 292 16.93 0.47 -3.68
N PRO A 293 17.82 0.16 -4.64
CA PRO A 293 17.53 -0.85 -5.65
C PRO A 293 17.46 -2.20 -4.95
N ILE A 294 16.25 -2.73 -4.80
CA ILE A 294 16.11 -4.08 -4.28
C ILE A 294 16.29 -5.01 -5.47
N THR A 295 17.50 -5.49 -5.61
CA THR A 295 17.88 -6.38 -6.70
C THR A 295 17.64 -7.81 -6.26
N ILE A 296 16.78 -8.52 -6.98
CA ILE A 296 16.73 -9.97 -6.91
C ILE A 296 17.80 -10.47 -7.89
N MET A 297 18.91 -10.96 -7.35
CA MET A 297 19.96 -11.54 -8.17
C MET A 297 19.65 -13.01 -8.38
N PRO A 298 19.45 -13.49 -9.63
CA PRO A 298 19.44 -14.92 -9.87
C PRO A 298 20.78 -15.51 -9.41
N LEU A 299 20.74 -16.75 -8.91
CA LEU A 299 21.97 -17.44 -8.51
C LEU A 299 22.89 -17.57 -9.72
N SER A 300 24.16 -17.22 -9.55
CA SER A 300 25.19 -17.57 -10.54
C SER A 300 25.27 -19.10 -10.68
N ASP A 301 25.71 -19.63 -11.82
CA ASP A 301 25.79 -21.08 -12.06
C ASP A 301 26.51 -21.84 -10.95
N ALA A 302 27.57 -21.24 -10.38
CA ALA A 302 28.32 -21.81 -9.26
C ALA A 302 27.52 -21.88 -7.96
N LEU A 303 26.68 -20.88 -7.67
CA LEU A 303 25.81 -20.87 -6.49
C LEU A 303 24.53 -21.67 -6.73
N ALA A 304 24.00 -21.69 -7.96
CA ALA A 304 22.86 -22.53 -8.34
C ALA A 304 23.17 -24.02 -8.16
N ALA A 305 24.42 -24.43 -8.42
CA ALA A 305 24.87 -25.80 -8.16
C ALA A 305 24.90 -26.19 -6.66
N ILE A 306 24.91 -25.21 -5.75
CA ILE A 306 25.03 -25.42 -4.29
C ILE A 306 23.71 -25.14 -3.56
N TYR A 307 22.97 -24.12 -4.00
CA TYR A 307 21.81 -23.53 -3.32
C TYR A 307 20.57 -23.45 -4.22
N GLY A 308 20.66 -23.81 -5.50
CA GLY A 308 19.56 -23.64 -6.46
C GLY A 308 18.33 -24.48 -6.16
N ASP A 309 18.49 -25.56 -5.41
CA ASP A 309 17.40 -26.36 -4.88
C ASP A 309 16.66 -25.66 -3.72
N ILE A 310 17.37 -24.90 -2.88
CA ILE A 310 16.83 -24.22 -1.69
C ILE A 310 16.35 -22.79 -2.03
N TYR A 311 17.00 -22.12 -2.97
CA TYR A 311 16.72 -20.74 -3.38
C TYR A 311 16.63 -20.61 -4.91
N PRO A 312 15.69 -21.31 -5.58
CA PRO A 312 15.61 -21.37 -7.04
C PRO A 312 15.45 -20.00 -7.73
N TYR A 313 15.00 -18.98 -6.98
CA TYR A 313 14.75 -17.63 -7.47
C TYR A 313 15.76 -16.59 -6.98
N GLY A 314 16.90 -17.04 -6.45
CA GLY A 314 17.92 -16.15 -5.94
C GLY A 314 17.81 -15.86 -4.45
N PHE A 315 18.82 -15.15 -3.96
CA PHE A 315 18.82 -14.59 -2.62
C PHE A 315 18.28 -13.17 -2.66
N SER A 316 17.47 -12.81 -1.67
CA SER A 316 17.30 -11.41 -1.34
C SER A 316 18.16 -11.04 -0.15
N GLN A 317 18.91 -9.95 -0.30
CA GLN A 317 19.66 -9.41 0.80
C GLN A 317 18.75 -8.49 1.60
N PRO A 318 18.62 -8.68 2.93
CA PRO A 318 17.96 -7.70 3.77
C PRO A 318 18.66 -6.36 3.66
N GLN A 319 17.97 -5.39 3.09
CA GLN A 319 18.44 -4.02 3.00
C GLN A 319 18.07 -3.32 4.29
N GLN A 320 19.06 -2.72 4.93
CA GLN A 320 18.83 -1.87 6.09
C GLN A 320 18.04 -0.66 5.61
N ALA A 321 16.82 -0.52 6.11
CA ALA A 321 15.93 0.57 5.76
C ALA A 321 15.50 1.20 7.09
N GLY A 322 15.93 2.43 7.34
CA GLY A 322 15.69 3.14 8.60
C GLY A 322 16.05 2.28 9.83
N GLY A 323 15.11 2.13 10.77
CA GLY A 323 15.25 1.30 11.97
C GLY A 323 15.01 -0.21 11.80
N GLY A 324 14.80 -0.69 10.57
CA GLY A 324 14.49 -2.10 10.27
C GLY A 324 15.23 -2.64 9.04
N LYS A 325 14.85 -3.84 8.61
CA LYS A 325 15.34 -4.48 7.38
C LYS A 325 14.17 -4.73 6.45
N VAL A 326 14.30 -4.33 5.18
CA VAL A 326 13.34 -4.60 4.11
C VAL A 326 13.93 -5.66 3.18
N MET A 327 13.11 -6.62 2.79
CA MET A 327 13.46 -7.68 1.84
C MET A 327 12.36 -7.79 0.78
N LEU A 328 12.74 -8.07 -0.47
CA LEU A 328 11.80 -8.59 -1.47
C LEU A 328 12.01 -10.08 -1.65
N TRP A 329 10.96 -10.78 -2.02
CA TRP A 329 11.01 -12.20 -2.28
C TRP A 329 10.13 -12.53 -3.48
N ILE A 330 10.57 -13.45 -4.34
CA ILE A 330 9.76 -13.95 -5.44
C ILE A 330 8.83 -15.03 -4.89
N ALA A 331 7.53 -14.79 -4.96
CA ALA A 331 6.54 -15.83 -4.72
C ALA A 331 6.50 -16.75 -5.96
N PRO A 332 6.95 -18.02 -5.85
CA PRO A 332 7.09 -18.92 -7.01
C PRO A 332 5.76 -19.33 -7.63
N ASP A 333 4.73 -19.44 -6.81
CA ASP A 333 3.44 -19.98 -7.21
C ASP A 333 2.30 -19.50 -6.29
N ALA A 334 1.07 -19.87 -6.66
CA ALA A 334 -0.13 -19.51 -5.92
C ALA A 334 -0.21 -20.15 -4.51
N GLU A 335 0.44 -21.29 -4.30
CA GLU A 335 0.46 -22.00 -3.01
C GLU A 335 1.37 -21.27 -2.02
N TYR A 336 2.54 -20.80 -2.46
CA TYR A 336 3.41 -19.96 -1.64
C TYR A 336 2.71 -18.67 -1.23
N ARG A 337 2.02 -18.01 -2.18
CA ARG A 337 1.25 -16.80 -1.89
C ARG A 337 0.16 -17.07 -0.85
N ALA A 338 -0.59 -18.15 -1.01
CA ALA A 338 -1.62 -18.54 -0.05
C ALA A 338 -1.02 -18.88 1.33
N ALA A 339 0.11 -19.60 1.37
CA ALA A 339 0.82 -19.92 2.60
C ALA A 339 1.26 -18.64 3.35
N PHE A 340 1.73 -17.63 2.62
CA PHE A 340 2.13 -16.35 3.18
C PHE A 340 0.94 -15.57 3.75
N LEU A 341 -0.16 -15.47 3.01
CA LEU A 341 -1.37 -14.75 3.44
C LEU A 341 -2.06 -15.42 4.64
N GLU A 342 -1.99 -16.74 4.71
CA GLU A 342 -2.57 -17.56 5.78
C GLU A 342 -1.56 -17.90 6.90
N ALA A 343 -0.37 -17.28 6.87
CA ALA A 343 0.71 -17.59 7.80
C ALA A 343 0.38 -17.24 9.26
N ALA A 344 -0.59 -16.35 9.50
CA ALA A 344 -0.91 -15.86 10.84
C ALA A 344 -1.39 -17.00 11.77
N PRO A 345 -0.80 -17.17 12.96
CA PRO A 345 -1.19 -18.20 13.90
C PRO A 345 -2.51 -17.82 14.58
N THR A 346 -3.32 -18.81 14.95
CA THR A 346 -4.59 -18.60 15.66
C THR A 346 -4.54 -19.05 17.11
N GLY A 347 -4.76 -18.14 18.06
CA GLY A 347 -4.65 -18.44 19.50
C GLY A 347 -3.24 -18.22 20.05
N ASP A 348 -2.96 -18.73 21.24
CA ASP A 348 -1.68 -18.51 21.94
C ASP A 348 -0.53 -19.31 21.27
N LEU A 349 0.65 -18.70 21.21
CA LEU A 349 1.88 -19.28 20.67
C LEU A 349 2.51 -20.29 21.63
N GLY A 350 2.38 -20.04 22.94
CA GLY A 350 3.06 -20.77 24.00
C GLY A 350 4.59 -20.76 23.90
N VAL A 351 5.25 -21.49 24.79
CA VAL A 351 6.71 -21.40 25.08
C VAL A 351 7.61 -21.83 23.91
N LYS A 352 7.19 -22.81 23.11
CA LYS A 352 7.96 -23.32 21.95
C LYS A 352 7.46 -22.78 20.62
N GLY A 353 6.46 -21.90 20.66
CA GLY A 353 5.86 -21.31 19.47
C GLY A 353 4.98 -22.28 18.68
N ARG A 354 4.63 -21.84 17.47
CA ARG A 354 3.69 -22.53 16.57
C ARG A 354 4.18 -22.46 15.14
N VAL A 355 4.01 -23.55 14.40
CA VAL A 355 4.27 -23.60 12.97
C VAL A 355 2.96 -23.56 12.21
N VAL A 356 2.90 -22.77 11.14
CA VAL A 356 1.81 -22.75 10.17
C VAL A 356 2.38 -23.27 8.86
N LEU A 357 1.86 -24.41 8.39
CA LEU A 357 2.32 -25.09 7.18
C LEU A 357 1.19 -25.23 6.18
N ARG A 358 1.48 -24.98 4.92
CA ARG A 358 0.58 -25.23 3.81
C ARG A 358 1.10 -26.42 3.02
N ILE A 359 0.24 -27.43 2.91
CA ILE A 359 0.56 -28.73 2.33
C ILE A 359 -0.59 -29.11 1.40
N ALA A 360 -0.29 -29.39 0.13
CA ALA A 360 -1.26 -29.80 -0.88
C ALA A 360 -2.54 -28.94 -0.91
N GLY A 361 -2.40 -27.61 -0.81
CA GLY A 361 -3.52 -26.67 -0.86
C GLY A 361 -4.26 -26.40 0.44
N THR A 362 -3.87 -27.06 1.54
CA THR A 362 -4.51 -26.89 2.86
C THR A 362 -3.52 -26.34 3.88
N THR A 363 -3.97 -25.37 4.67
CA THR A 363 -3.16 -24.77 5.73
C THR A 363 -3.44 -25.45 7.07
N HIS A 364 -2.38 -25.88 7.73
CA HIS A 364 -2.37 -26.59 8.99
C HIS A 364 -1.57 -25.81 10.03
N GLN A 365 -2.08 -25.77 11.26
CA GLN A 365 -1.39 -25.15 12.38
C GLN A 365 -0.93 -26.21 13.37
N LEU A 366 0.34 -26.15 13.75
CA LEU A 366 1.00 -27.10 14.64
C LEU A 366 1.52 -26.39 15.87
N ASP A 367 0.90 -26.67 17.02
CA ASP A 367 1.39 -26.24 18.32
C ASP A 367 2.63 -27.07 18.71
N LEU A 368 3.75 -26.40 18.94
CA LEU A 368 5.04 -27.04 19.27
C LEU A 368 5.28 -27.20 20.77
N ASN A 369 4.32 -26.81 21.63
CA ASN A 369 4.44 -26.97 23.08
C ASN A 369 4.27 -28.42 23.55
N ALA A 370 3.38 -29.17 22.90
CA ALA A 370 3.07 -30.57 23.22
C ALA A 370 4.01 -31.63 22.57
N PRO A 371 4.48 -31.48 21.31
CA PRO A 371 5.27 -32.53 20.66
C PRO A 371 6.70 -32.65 21.21
N ARG A 372 7.15 -33.90 21.37
CA ARG A 372 8.55 -34.24 21.60
C ARG A 372 9.28 -34.27 20.26
N VAL A 373 10.59 -34.04 20.27
CA VAL A 373 11.46 -34.38 19.14
C VAL A 373 11.21 -35.85 18.78
N ASP A 374 11.12 -36.16 17.48
CA ASP A 374 10.67 -37.41 16.87
C ASP A 374 9.16 -37.74 16.95
N ALA A 375 8.32 -36.82 17.44
CA ALA A 375 6.87 -37.01 17.40
C ALA A 375 6.32 -36.90 15.96
N ILE A 376 5.41 -37.80 15.61
CA ILE A 376 4.58 -37.73 14.39
C ILE A 376 3.24 -37.11 14.77
N ILE A 377 2.89 -36.03 14.08
CA ILE A 377 1.66 -35.27 14.27
C ILE A 377 0.76 -35.54 13.08
N GLU A 378 -0.44 -36.08 13.35
CA GLU A 378 -1.48 -36.26 12.35
C GLU A 378 -2.11 -34.90 12.03
N LEU A 379 -2.23 -34.58 10.75
CA LEU A 379 -2.85 -33.32 10.32
C LEU A 379 -4.36 -33.51 10.12
N PRO A 380 -5.22 -32.66 10.73
CA PRO A 380 -6.65 -32.75 10.52
C PRO A 380 -7.03 -32.55 9.06
N ASN A 381 -7.90 -33.41 8.53
CA ASN A 381 -8.42 -33.36 7.15
C ASN A 381 -7.32 -33.39 6.07
N SER A 382 -6.26 -34.16 6.30
CA SER A 382 -5.14 -34.29 5.36
C SER A 382 -4.63 -35.73 5.33
N ASP A 383 -4.15 -36.15 4.17
CA ASP A 383 -3.47 -37.44 4.00
C ASP A 383 -2.00 -37.39 4.44
N TYR A 384 -1.53 -36.23 4.92
CA TYR A 384 -0.15 -35.99 5.31
C TYR A 384 0.02 -35.93 6.82
N LYS A 385 1.21 -36.28 7.28
CA LYS A 385 1.64 -36.20 8.69
C LYS A 385 2.90 -35.38 8.78
N ILE A 386 3.22 -34.89 9.98
CA ILE A 386 4.45 -34.12 10.20
C ILE A 386 5.28 -34.77 11.28
N LYS A 387 6.52 -35.10 10.95
CA LYS A 387 7.52 -35.52 11.92
C LYS A 387 8.35 -34.32 12.36
N VAL A 388 8.41 -34.06 13.66
CA VAL A 388 9.28 -33.03 14.23
C VAL A 388 10.69 -33.61 14.42
N LEU A 389 11.61 -33.28 13.51
CA LEU A 389 12.98 -33.77 13.55
C LEU A 389 13.83 -33.01 14.58
N GLY A 390 13.52 -31.73 14.82
CA GLY A 390 14.22 -30.93 15.82
C GLY A 390 13.55 -29.59 16.09
N LEU A 391 13.71 -29.12 17.33
CA LEU A 391 13.41 -27.75 17.73
C LEU A 391 14.69 -27.15 18.29
N TRP A 392 15.29 -26.23 17.55
CA TRP A 392 16.61 -25.68 17.86
C TRP A 392 16.44 -24.26 18.40
N ASN A 393 17.20 -23.93 19.46
CA ASN A 393 17.21 -22.57 20.00
C ASN A 393 18.00 -21.60 19.11
N ASP A 394 18.97 -22.14 18.39
CA ASP A 394 19.80 -21.43 17.42
C ASP A 394 20.33 -22.43 16.39
N ALA A 395 20.62 -21.94 15.18
CA ALA A 395 21.14 -22.74 14.09
C ALA A 395 22.46 -22.15 13.57
N VAL A 396 23.47 -23.00 13.42
CA VAL A 396 24.75 -22.65 12.82
C VAL A 396 24.71 -22.90 11.32
N GLU A 397 25.08 -21.88 10.56
CA GLU A 397 25.23 -21.93 9.11
C GLU A 397 26.52 -22.65 8.69
N GLY A 398 26.40 -23.48 7.67
CA GLY A 398 27.47 -24.24 7.03
C GLY A 398 27.16 -24.46 5.56
N ARG A 399 28.08 -25.10 4.82
CA ARG A 399 27.81 -25.44 3.42
C ARG A 399 26.90 -26.67 3.35
N PRO A 400 25.91 -26.71 2.44
CA PRO A 400 25.15 -27.93 2.18
C PRO A 400 26.08 -29.14 1.98
N GLY A 401 25.79 -30.24 2.67
CA GLY A 401 26.62 -31.46 2.65
C GLY A 401 27.76 -31.50 3.67
N THR A 402 27.96 -30.46 4.50
CA THR A 402 28.89 -30.53 5.63
C THR A 402 28.37 -31.56 6.65
N PRO A 403 29.21 -32.48 7.19
CA PRO A 403 28.77 -33.46 8.17
C PRO A 403 28.08 -32.81 9.38
N GLY A 404 26.85 -33.24 9.68
CA GLY A 404 26.04 -32.69 10.77
C GLY A 404 25.19 -31.48 10.39
N THR A 405 25.25 -31.00 9.14
CA THR A 405 24.36 -29.96 8.60
C THR A 405 23.30 -30.56 7.68
N THR A 406 22.05 -30.12 7.87
CA THR A 406 20.93 -30.38 6.97
C THR A 406 20.71 -29.12 6.14
N TYR A 407 20.85 -29.22 4.81
CA TYR A 407 20.72 -28.09 3.86
C TYR A 407 21.58 -26.86 4.22
N GLY A 408 22.74 -27.09 4.83
CA GLY A 408 23.65 -26.02 5.24
C GLY A 408 23.36 -25.42 6.62
N TYR A 409 22.50 -26.04 7.43
CA TYR A 409 22.23 -25.60 8.80
C TYR A 409 22.37 -26.75 9.80
N SER A 410 22.79 -26.46 11.02
CA SER A 410 22.89 -27.43 12.11
C SER A 410 22.48 -26.83 13.45
N ASN A 411 22.02 -27.65 14.39
CA ASN A 411 21.63 -27.17 15.71
C ASN A 411 22.85 -26.65 16.51
N ASN A 412 22.77 -25.41 17.01
CA ASN A 412 23.76 -24.88 17.93
C ASN A 412 23.50 -25.37 19.36
N THR A 413 24.12 -26.49 19.74
CA THR A 413 23.92 -27.08 21.08
C THR A 413 24.56 -26.28 22.22
N GLN A 414 25.42 -25.30 21.94
CA GLN A 414 26.02 -24.45 22.98
C GLN A 414 25.08 -23.33 23.43
N GLN A 415 24.10 -22.98 22.59
CA GLN A 415 23.18 -21.89 22.84
C GLN A 415 21.92 -22.39 23.57
N THR A 416 21.82 -22.03 24.86
CA THR A 416 20.70 -22.47 25.72
C THR A 416 19.49 -21.53 25.67
N LYS A 417 19.68 -20.30 25.21
CA LYS A 417 18.61 -19.30 25.03
C LYS A 417 18.21 -19.18 23.55
N PRO A 418 16.93 -19.01 23.24
CA PRO A 418 16.46 -18.84 21.86
C PRO A 418 17.04 -17.57 21.23
N GLU A 419 18.01 -17.71 20.32
CA GLU A 419 18.57 -16.60 19.53
C GLU A 419 18.07 -16.63 18.09
N SER A 420 18.02 -17.81 17.47
CA SER A 420 17.36 -18.03 16.19
C SER A 420 16.56 -19.33 16.25
N PRO A 421 15.40 -19.32 16.93
CA PRO A 421 14.54 -20.48 17.05
C PRO A 421 14.22 -21.05 15.67
N THR A 422 14.50 -22.34 15.51
CA THR A 422 14.36 -23.05 14.23
C THR A 422 13.58 -24.34 14.43
N ALA A 423 12.52 -24.52 13.66
CA ALA A 423 11.76 -25.76 13.58
C ALA A 423 12.25 -26.59 12.38
N HIS A 424 12.73 -27.79 12.64
CA HIS A 424 13.20 -28.75 11.65
C HIS A 424 12.19 -29.89 11.54
N LEU A 425 11.55 -30.02 10.38
CA LEU A 425 10.36 -30.84 10.16
C LEU A 425 10.49 -31.69 8.90
N GLN A 426 9.82 -32.84 8.86
CA GLN A 426 9.64 -33.65 7.65
C GLN A 426 8.15 -33.93 7.47
N VAL A 427 7.65 -33.70 6.26
CA VAL A 427 6.30 -34.12 5.88
C VAL A 427 6.33 -35.59 5.50
N LEU A 428 5.36 -36.35 5.99
CA LEU A 428 5.18 -37.77 5.71
C LEU A 428 3.88 -37.98 4.93
N ASP A 429 3.85 -38.99 4.08
CA ASP A 429 2.64 -39.46 3.42
C ASP A 429 1.72 -40.23 4.40
N LYS A 430 0.58 -40.69 3.89
CA LYS A 430 -0.39 -41.50 4.64
C LYS A 430 0.20 -42.79 5.24
N ASN A 431 1.25 -43.33 4.62
CA ASN A 431 1.91 -44.56 5.02
C ASN A 431 3.04 -44.31 6.05
N GLY A 432 3.37 -43.03 6.31
CA GLY A 432 4.45 -42.63 7.20
C GLY A 432 5.82 -42.54 6.53
N GLU A 433 5.88 -42.58 5.19
CA GLU A 433 7.11 -42.42 4.43
C GLU A 433 7.38 -40.93 4.15
N PRO A 434 8.66 -40.49 4.08
CA PRO A 434 9.01 -39.11 3.75
C PRO A 434 8.38 -38.66 2.41
N TRP A 435 7.58 -37.61 2.48
CA TRP A 435 6.97 -36.97 1.32
C TRP A 435 7.60 -35.59 1.11
N GLY A 436 8.42 -35.49 0.06
CA GLY A 436 9.24 -34.31 -0.18
C GLY A 436 10.46 -34.23 0.74
N ARG A 437 11.11 -33.08 0.75
CA ARG A 437 12.32 -32.81 1.53
C ARG A 437 12.02 -32.33 2.96
N GLU A 438 13.03 -32.35 3.81
CA GLU A 438 12.96 -31.74 5.14
C GLU A 438 12.88 -30.21 5.02
N ILE A 439 12.14 -29.61 5.94
CA ILE A 439 11.82 -28.18 5.97
C ILE A 439 12.46 -27.57 7.21
N LEU A 440 13.12 -26.43 7.04
CA LEU A 440 13.65 -25.63 8.14
C LEU A 440 12.96 -24.27 8.17
N LEU A 441 12.33 -23.95 9.30
CA LEU A 441 11.62 -22.69 9.50
C LEU A 441 12.23 -21.91 10.65
N PHE A 442 12.71 -20.71 10.37
CA PHE A 442 13.34 -19.80 11.32
C PHE A 442 12.33 -18.73 11.77
N ALA A 443 12.24 -18.52 13.08
CA ALA A 443 11.28 -17.56 13.64
C ALA A 443 11.63 -16.10 13.35
N ASN A 444 12.92 -15.75 13.37
CA ASN A 444 13.40 -14.38 13.18
C ASN A 444 14.21 -14.15 11.89
N LYS A 445 14.41 -15.21 11.09
CA LYS A 445 15.09 -15.16 9.79
C LYS A 445 14.28 -15.88 8.71
N PRO A 446 13.03 -15.47 8.41
CA PRO A 446 12.16 -16.21 7.49
C PRO A 446 12.72 -16.32 6.05
N HIS A 447 13.66 -15.43 5.67
CA HIS A 447 14.39 -15.49 4.40
C HIS A 447 15.38 -16.66 4.31
N HIS A 448 15.79 -17.24 5.45
CA HIS A 448 16.60 -18.45 5.51
C HIS A 448 15.75 -19.72 5.51
N ASN A 449 14.42 -19.62 5.48
CA ASN A 449 13.56 -20.80 5.47
C ASN A 449 13.88 -21.69 4.25
N VAL A 450 13.95 -22.98 4.51
CA VAL A 450 14.15 -24.02 3.50
C VAL A 450 12.81 -24.67 3.23
N PHE A 451 12.30 -24.50 2.01
CA PHE A 451 11.00 -25.02 1.57
C PHE A 451 11.15 -26.16 0.56
N ASP A 452 10.07 -26.92 0.36
CA ASP A 452 9.95 -27.85 -0.76
C ASP A 452 9.17 -27.21 -1.91
N PHE A 453 9.89 -26.67 -2.90
CA PHE A 453 9.25 -26.04 -4.07
C PHE A 453 8.63 -27.07 -5.03
N ASP A 454 9.13 -28.31 -5.06
CA ASP A 454 8.65 -29.34 -5.97
C ASP A 454 7.30 -29.90 -5.49
N GLN A 455 7.18 -30.16 -4.20
CA GLN A 455 5.93 -30.59 -3.56
C GLN A 455 5.06 -29.44 -3.06
N LYS A 456 5.50 -28.18 -3.26
CA LYS A 456 4.81 -26.95 -2.87
C LYS A 456 4.47 -26.89 -1.38
N ILE A 457 5.46 -27.22 -0.55
CA ILE A 457 5.33 -27.22 0.90
C ILE A 457 6.00 -25.97 1.46
N TYR A 458 5.18 -25.09 2.03
CA TYR A 458 5.57 -23.77 2.50
C TYR A 458 5.08 -23.54 3.93
N GLY A 459 5.76 -22.71 4.70
CA GLY A 459 5.31 -22.39 6.04
C GLY A 459 6.06 -21.30 6.76
N THR A 460 5.57 -20.99 7.95
CA THR A 460 6.10 -19.94 8.82
C THR A 460 6.16 -20.45 10.24
N TYR A 461 7.26 -20.13 10.93
CA TYR A 461 7.42 -20.42 12.35
C TYR A 461 7.23 -19.14 13.16
N TRP A 462 6.30 -19.19 14.12
CA TRP A 462 6.01 -18.11 15.05
C TRP A 462 6.53 -18.48 16.43
N PHE A 463 7.31 -17.59 17.02
CA PHE A 463 7.90 -17.76 18.34
C PHE A 463 7.76 -16.47 19.14
N ASP A 464 7.48 -16.60 20.42
CA ASP A 464 7.41 -15.46 21.34
C ASP A 464 8.80 -15.23 21.96
N PHE A 465 9.41 -14.08 21.68
CA PHE A 465 10.74 -13.69 22.18
C PHE A 465 10.68 -12.90 23.51
N SER A 466 9.48 -12.71 24.09
CA SER A 466 9.28 -11.89 25.29
C SER A 466 9.80 -12.48 26.60
#